data_AF-M7YC54-F1
#
_entry.id   AF-M7YC54-F1
#
_cell.length_a   1.000
_cell.length_b   1.000
_cell.length_c   1.000
_cell.angle_alpha   90.00
_cell.angle_beta   90.00
_cell.angle_gamma   90.00
#
_symmetry.space_group_name_H-M   'P 1'
#
loop_
_entity.id
_entity.type
_entity.pdbx_description
1 polymer ?
#
loop_
_entity_poly.entity_id
_entity_poly.type
_entity_poly.pdbx_seq_one_letter_code
_entity_poly.pdbx_strand_id
1 'polypeptide(L)'
;MKNPCFKTILRSWMLVQPLVVLLIFSCQNKDQTQQAEHLGQMEAFAEMVAAGVKPIALSAPLAPEEANGLFEKAEEIAKKHGVSIYREADLVQTQLFPADVAKGKEVLIFYSGNSLDAYLDLKKTLSDGTSGEAEARRFGRLLGYPVTHINRLLAKNSDFRTLADFGISATNLFLYYKDLPRARDFYHRLLGLEIVSDYGFAVTLRISQDAFVTLVDAAVGRHKAEEPKTVAIALLTDQLPEWYTYLQTHNVQIKYEYKPKTNNAHDGFVAVDPEGYLLEFETFKQHPENERLMPQLRRFAALPTQSDSVAAGMGFYGAVTWLYYQDMQAAQLFYEEKMGFELIVDQGWAKVYRVSETGYVGLVDERRGMHRYTELKGTSISFIVKDWEGWHGYAQANQPLPIIKERYTGKDGRYEAFVGEDPGKYFLEFNQFLEHPDNKRLLEVLGEK
;
A
#
# COMPACT_ATOMS: atom_id res chain seq x y z
N MET A 1 -0.40 -84.87 23.14
CA MET A 1 -0.64 -85.56 21.86
C MET A 1 -0.15 -84.68 20.71
N LYS A 2 0.84 -85.20 19.96
CA LYS A 2 1.30 -84.84 18.59
C LYS A 2 1.81 -83.41 18.28
N ASN A 3 3.14 -83.33 18.15
CA ASN A 3 3.89 -82.45 17.21
C ASN A 3 3.54 -82.74 15.73
N PRO A 4 3.87 -81.84 14.78
CA PRO A 4 5.19 -81.87 14.08
C PRO A 4 5.78 -80.43 13.84
N CYS A 5 7.08 -80.15 13.99
CA CYS A 5 8.22 -80.35 13.05
C CYS A 5 7.88 -80.01 11.58
N PHE A 6 8.63 -79.23 10.78
CA PHE A 6 10.08 -79.00 10.66
C PHE A 6 10.33 -77.87 9.61
N LYS A 7 11.52 -77.23 9.65
CA LYS A 7 12.38 -76.72 8.54
C LYS A 7 12.99 -75.35 8.88
N THR A 8 14.27 -75.00 8.68
CA THR A 8 15.48 -75.69 8.18
C THR A 8 16.66 -74.67 8.21
N ILE A 9 17.79 -75.09 8.80
CA ILE A 9 19.22 -74.90 8.40
C ILE A 9 19.78 -73.48 8.22
N LEU A 10 20.67 -73.03 9.13
CA LEU A 10 22.16 -73.10 9.06
C LEU A 10 22.78 -72.31 7.88
N ARG A 11 23.45 -71.20 8.18
CA ARG A 11 24.46 -70.58 7.30
C ARG A 11 25.74 -70.39 8.09
N SER A 12 26.83 -70.84 7.48
CA SER A 12 28.20 -70.60 7.87
C SER A 12 28.90 -69.98 6.65
N TRP A 13 30.03 -69.29 6.93
CA TRP A 13 31.11 -68.84 6.05
C TRP A 13 31.25 -67.36 5.69
N MET A 14 32.50 -66.92 5.92
CA MET A 14 33.34 -65.93 5.22
C MET A 14 33.57 -64.56 5.87
N LEU A 15 34.78 -64.48 6.45
CA LEU A 15 35.62 -63.31 6.65
C LEU A 15 35.67 -62.42 5.39
N VAL A 16 35.38 -61.13 5.56
CA VAL A 16 35.75 -60.06 4.61
C VAL A 16 36.35 -58.92 5.45
N GLN A 17 37.59 -58.55 5.13
CA GLN A 17 38.32 -57.42 5.73
C GLN A 17 37.56 -56.10 5.51
N PRO A 18 37.59 -55.15 6.46
CA PRO A 18 37.11 -53.80 6.18
C PRO A 18 38.22 -53.03 5.45
N LEU A 19 37.93 -52.68 4.20
CA LEU A 19 38.65 -51.66 3.45
C LEU A 19 38.37 -50.32 4.15
N VAL A 20 39.36 -49.76 4.86
CA VAL A 20 39.28 -48.41 5.40
C VAL A 20 39.36 -47.45 4.21
N VAL A 21 38.20 -47.04 3.72
CA VAL A 21 38.07 -45.87 2.84
C VAL A 21 38.28 -44.66 3.74
N LEU A 22 39.46 -44.03 3.63
CA LEU A 22 39.65 -42.66 4.11
C LEU A 22 38.69 -41.76 3.32
N LEU A 23 37.53 -41.48 3.90
CA LEU A 23 36.74 -40.32 3.54
C LEU A 23 37.54 -39.09 3.97
N ILE A 24 38.29 -38.55 3.02
CA ILE A 24 38.81 -37.19 3.12
C ILE A 24 37.56 -36.30 3.14
N PHE A 25 37.07 -35.98 4.34
CA PHE A 25 36.14 -34.88 4.51
C PHE A 25 36.91 -33.63 4.07
N SER A 26 36.63 -33.21 2.84
CA SER A 26 37.04 -31.93 2.30
C SER A 26 36.53 -30.85 3.26
N CYS A 27 37.42 -30.30 4.06
CA CYS A 27 37.25 -28.95 4.57
C CYS A 27 37.33 -28.03 3.36
N GLN A 28 36.21 -27.83 2.67
CA GLN A 28 36.07 -26.67 1.80
C GLN A 28 36.33 -25.44 2.69
N ASN A 29 37.43 -24.75 2.43
CA ASN A 29 37.85 -23.56 3.17
C ASN A 29 36.72 -22.54 3.13
N LYS A 30 36.34 -21.99 4.29
CA LYS A 30 35.31 -20.95 4.41
C LYS A 30 35.49 -19.80 3.39
N ASP A 31 36.73 -19.46 3.08
CA ASP A 31 37.10 -18.44 2.10
C ASP A 31 36.62 -18.77 0.67
N GLN A 32 36.68 -20.04 0.24
CA GLN A 32 36.19 -20.44 -1.08
C GLN A 32 34.66 -20.38 -1.16
N THR A 33 33.98 -20.72 -0.07
CA THR A 33 32.52 -20.62 0.03
C THR A 33 32.08 -19.16 -0.03
N GLN A 34 32.71 -18.28 0.75
CA GLN A 34 32.41 -16.84 0.75
C GLN A 34 32.69 -16.18 -0.61
N GLN A 35 33.80 -16.55 -1.26
CA GLN A 35 34.11 -16.06 -2.61
C GLN A 35 33.03 -16.46 -3.62
N ALA A 36 32.56 -17.72 -3.56
CA ALA A 36 31.50 -18.20 -4.44
C ALA A 36 30.17 -17.47 -4.19
N GLU A 37 29.84 -17.16 -2.93
CA GLU A 37 28.65 -16.37 -2.57
C GLU A 37 28.70 -14.96 -3.15
N HIS A 38 29.83 -14.25 -3.01
CA HIS A 38 30.00 -12.92 -3.58
C HIS A 38 29.87 -12.90 -5.10
N LEU A 39 30.50 -13.87 -5.80
CA LEU A 39 30.41 -13.97 -7.26
C LEU A 39 28.99 -14.31 -7.71
N GLY A 40 28.29 -15.19 -7.00
CA GLY A 40 26.88 -15.51 -7.29
C GLY A 40 25.96 -14.29 -7.12
N GLN A 41 26.20 -13.47 -6.08
CA GLN A 41 25.49 -12.20 -5.88
C GLN A 41 25.76 -11.21 -7.03
N MET A 42 27.03 -11.05 -7.41
CA MET A 42 27.44 -10.16 -8.51
C MET A 42 26.83 -10.58 -9.84
N GLU A 43 26.76 -11.88 -10.12
CA GLU A 43 26.13 -12.43 -11.32
C GLU A 43 24.64 -12.04 -11.40
N ALA A 44 23.89 -12.24 -10.32
CA ALA A 44 22.48 -11.85 -10.26
C ALA A 44 22.30 -10.33 -10.41
N PHE A 45 23.18 -9.52 -9.81
CA PHE A 45 23.12 -8.06 -9.92
C PHE A 45 23.46 -7.54 -11.31
N ALA A 46 24.45 -8.14 -11.99
CA ALA A 46 24.75 -7.82 -13.37
C ALA A 46 23.56 -8.13 -14.28
N GLU A 47 22.89 -9.26 -14.09
CA GLU A 47 21.65 -9.60 -14.81
C GLU A 47 20.54 -8.58 -14.58
N MET A 48 20.29 -8.18 -13.32
CA MET A 48 19.25 -7.19 -13.00
C MET A 48 19.52 -5.82 -13.65
N VAL A 49 20.78 -5.41 -13.74
CA VAL A 49 21.18 -4.17 -14.42
C VAL A 49 21.04 -4.31 -15.94
N ALA A 50 21.44 -5.46 -16.50
CA ALA A 50 21.28 -5.75 -17.93
C ALA A 50 19.81 -5.75 -18.36
N ALA A 51 18.92 -6.27 -17.51
CA ALA A 51 17.48 -6.29 -17.73
C ALA A 51 16.79 -4.93 -17.52
N GLY A 52 17.53 -3.89 -17.08
CA GLY A 52 16.98 -2.56 -16.81
C GLY A 52 16.12 -2.47 -15.53
N VAL A 53 16.16 -3.48 -14.67
CA VAL A 53 15.43 -3.50 -13.39
C VAL A 53 16.10 -2.58 -12.38
N LYS A 54 17.43 -2.56 -12.36
CA LYS A 54 18.24 -1.70 -11.51
C LYS A 54 19.06 -0.72 -12.37
N PRO A 55 18.98 0.60 -12.12
CA PRO A 55 19.92 1.54 -12.74
C PRO A 55 21.37 1.24 -12.39
N ILE A 56 21.65 1.00 -11.09
CA ILE A 56 22.93 0.46 -10.61
C ILE A 56 22.70 -0.67 -9.60
N ALA A 57 23.67 -1.57 -9.48
CA ALA A 57 23.70 -2.58 -8.42
C ALA A 57 25.06 -2.58 -7.72
N LEU A 58 25.03 -2.73 -6.40
CA LEU A 58 26.20 -2.69 -5.53
C LEU A 58 26.56 -4.11 -5.10
N SER A 59 27.83 -4.49 -5.17
CA SER A 59 28.29 -5.67 -4.43
C SER A 59 28.10 -5.49 -2.92
N ALA A 60 28.27 -6.57 -2.15
CA ALA A 60 28.54 -6.42 -0.72
C ALA A 60 29.71 -5.44 -0.49
N PRO A 61 29.75 -4.72 0.65
CA PRO A 61 30.94 -3.98 1.06
C PRO A 61 32.11 -4.91 1.37
N LEU A 62 33.20 -4.79 0.60
CA LEU A 62 34.38 -5.66 0.63
C LEU A 62 35.56 -4.95 1.30
N ALA A 63 36.44 -5.71 1.94
CA ALA A 63 37.76 -5.17 2.27
C ALA A 63 38.54 -4.87 0.96
N PRO A 64 39.43 -3.86 0.93
CA PRO A 64 40.18 -3.52 -0.30
C PRO A 64 40.92 -4.72 -0.93
N GLU A 65 41.49 -5.62 -0.13
CA GLU A 65 42.18 -6.82 -0.64
C GLU A 65 41.23 -7.87 -1.20
N GLU A 66 40.03 -7.97 -0.65
CA GLU A 66 38.98 -8.85 -1.17
C GLU A 66 38.42 -8.31 -2.49
N ALA A 67 38.20 -7.00 -2.57
CA ALA A 67 37.83 -6.32 -3.81
C ALA A 67 38.89 -6.54 -4.90
N ASN A 68 40.18 -6.41 -4.56
CA ASN A 68 41.29 -6.73 -5.47
C ASN A 68 41.20 -8.16 -6.01
N GLY A 69 41.00 -9.16 -5.12
CA GLY A 69 40.94 -10.57 -5.48
C GLY A 69 39.69 -10.99 -6.27
N LEU A 70 38.63 -10.17 -6.24
CA LEU A 70 37.37 -10.42 -6.94
C LEU A 70 37.22 -9.63 -8.25
N PHE A 71 37.97 -8.54 -8.44
CA PHE A 71 37.72 -7.56 -9.50
C PHE A 71 37.75 -8.16 -10.90
N GLU A 72 38.76 -8.96 -11.25
CA GLU A 72 38.88 -9.57 -12.58
C GLU A 72 37.67 -10.46 -12.91
N LYS A 73 37.22 -11.28 -11.94
CA LYS A 73 36.02 -12.11 -12.11
C LYS A 73 34.75 -11.27 -12.22
N ALA A 74 34.68 -10.16 -11.48
CA ALA A 74 33.57 -9.22 -11.57
C ALA A 74 33.53 -8.52 -12.95
N GLU A 75 34.69 -8.21 -13.56
CA GLU A 75 34.77 -7.72 -14.94
C GLU A 75 34.30 -8.77 -15.95
N GLU A 76 34.66 -10.04 -15.76
CA GLU A 76 34.15 -11.14 -16.60
C GLU A 76 32.62 -11.27 -16.51
N ILE A 77 32.06 -11.18 -15.30
CA ILE A 77 30.61 -11.17 -15.06
C ILE A 77 29.96 -9.98 -15.77
N ALA A 78 30.51 -8.77 -15.60
CA ALA A 78 29.99 -7.56 -16.23
C ALA A 78 29.98 -7.71 -17.76
N LYS A 79 31.09 -8.18 -18.33
CA LYS A 79 31.23 -8.44 -19.78
C LYS A 79 30.23 -9.49 -20.27
N LYS A 80 30.02 -10.57 -19.52
CA LYS A 80 29.07 -11.64 -19.86
C LYS A 80 27.65 -11.11 -20.01
N HIS A 81 27.23 -10.20 -19.13
CA HIS A 81 25.89 -9.60 -19.13
C HIS A 81 25.79 -8.31 -19.96
N GLY A 82 26.89 -7.85 -20.55
CA GLY A 82 26.90 -6.62 -21.36
C GLY A 82 26.73 -5.34 -20.53
N VAL A 83 27.15 -5.36 -19.26
CA VAL A 83 27.14 -4.21 -18.35
C VAL A 83 28.56 -3.75 -18.05
N SER A 84 28.71 -2.59 -17.42
CA SER A 84 29.99 -2.05 -16.98
C SER A 84 30.13 -2.15 -15.46
N ILE A 85 31.37 -2.05 -14.99
CA ILE A 85 31.72 -2.12 -13.57
C ILE A 85 32.56 -0.91 -13.17
N TYR A 86 32.27 -0.34 -12.01
CA TYR A 86 33.03 0.74 -11.40
C TYR A 86 33.42 0.36 -9.97
N ARG A 87 34.68 0.64 -9.61
CA ARG A 87 35.20 0.38 -8.28
C ARG A 87 35.05 1.63 -7.43
N GLU A 88 34.18 1.56 -6.42
CA GLU A 88 33.88 2.65 -5.50
C GLU A 88 34.59 2.42 -4.16
N ALA A 89 35.49 3.34 -3.81
CA ALA A 89 36.26 3.29 -2.57
C ALA A 89 35.62 4.06 -1.40
N ASP A 90 34.66 4.93 -1.70
CA ASP A 90 33.99 5.79 -0.72
C ASP A 90 32.50 5.89 -1.08
N LEU A 91 31.73 4.86 -0.70
CA LEU A 91 30.32 4.79 -1.02
C LEU A 91 29.56 5.98 -0.42
N VAL A 92 28.65 6.56 -1.20
CA VAL A 92 27.77 7.65 -0.73
C VAL A 92 27.07 7.30 0.58
N GLN A 93 27.07 8.25 1.52
CA GLN A 93 26.35 8.14 2.78
C GLN A 93 25.04 8.91 2.70
N THR A 94 23.93 8.21 2.87
CA THR A 94 22.58 8.78 2.88
C THR A 94 21.78 8.17 4.03
N GLN A 95 20.61 8.74 4.33
CA GLN A 95 19.70 8.22 5.35
C GLN A 95 19.08 6.85 5.02
N LEU A 96 19.46 6.17 3.92
CA LEU A 96 18.97 4.82 3.61
C LEU A 96 19.68 3.71 4.40
N PHE A 97 20.91 3.95 4.85
CA PHE A 97 21.75 2.94 5.49
C PHE A 97 22.54 3.56 6.66
N PRO A 98 22.99 2.74 7.63
CA PRO A 98 23.88 3.21 8.69
C PRO A 98 25.17 3.81 8.12
N ALA A 99 25.67 4.90 8.71
CA ALA A 99 26.84 5.64 8.22
C ALA A 99 28.14 4.81 8.22
N ASP A 100 28.20 3.72 8.99
CA ASP A 100 29.36 2.84 9.11
C ASP A 100 29.32 1.63 8.17
N VAL A 101 28.22 1.41 7.43
CA VAL A 101 27.98 0.19 6.63
C VAL A 101 29.09 -0.10 5.61
N ALA A 102 29.70 0.95 5.05
CA ALA A 102 30.76 0.88 4.05
C ALA A 102 32.06 1.58 4.49
N LYS A 103 32.21 1.90 5.78
CA LYS A 103 33.39 2.64 6.26
C LYS A 103 34.67 1.82 6.07
N GLY A 104 35.61 2.36 5.30
CA GLY A 104 36.89 1.69 5.00
C GLY A 104 36.75 0.44 4.13
N LYS A 105 35.60 0.30 3.45
CA LYS A 105 35.29 -0.80 2.54
C LYS A 105 35.07 -0.25 1.14
N GLU A 106 35.22 -1.12 0.16
CA GLU A 106 34.96 -0.82 -1.23
C GLU A 106 33.71 -1.55 -1.72
N VAL A 107 33.09 -1.01 -2.76
CA VAL A 107 31.92 -1.60 -3.41
C VAL A 107 32.16 -1.62 -4.91
N LEU A 108 31.82 -2.74 -5.55
CA LEU A 108 31.80 -2.87 -6.99
C LEU A 108 30.40 -2.50 -7.50
N ILE A 109 30.32 -1.49 -8.35
CA ILE A 109 29.06 -0.97 -8.91
C ILE A 109 28.90 -1.50 -10.33
N PHE A 110 27.88 -2.31 -10.55
CA PHE A 110 27.44 -2.72 -11.88
C PHE A 110 26.44 -1.70 -12.42
N TYR A 111 26.61 -1.27 -13.67
CA TYR A 111 25.82 -0.19 -14.25
C TYR A 111 25.70 -0.31 -15.78
N SER A 112 24.72 0.39 -16.36
CA SER A 112 24.50 0.49 -17.80
C SER A 112 24.13 1.93 -18.21
N GLY A 113 24.55 2.34 -19.41
CA GLY A 113 24.31 3.70 -19.90
C GLY A 113 24.86 4.77 -18.94
N ASN A 114 24.05 5.79 -18.62
CA ASN A 114 24.47 6.97 -17.87
C ASN A 114 24.19 6.85 -16.36
N SER A 115 23.87 5.67 -15.84
CA SER A 115 23.50 5.52 -14.42
C SER A 115 24.68 5.72 -13.46
N LEU A 116 25.92 5.48 -13.90
CA LEU A 116 27.11 5.84 -13.13
C LEU A 116 27.25 7.36 -13.00
N ASP A 117 27.04 8.13 -14.07
CA ASP A 117 27.09 9.60 -14.01
C ASP A 117 26.06 10.14 -13.02
N ALA A 118 24.84 9.59 -13.03
CA ALA A 118 23.80 9.96 -12.08
C ALA A 118 24.17 9.66 -10.62
N TYR A 119 24.94 8.59 -10.37
CA TYR A 119 25.51 8.27 -9.06
C TYR A 119 26.65 9.23 -8.68
N LEU A 120 27.58 9.52 -9.59
CA LEU A 120 28.69 10.46 -9.35
C LEU A 120 28.19 11.89 -9.08
N ASP A 121 27.14 12.32 -9.78
CA ASP A 121 26.47 13.60 -9.51
C ASP A 121 25.81 13.63 -8.12
N LEU A 122 25.23 12.51 -7.67
CA LEU A 122 24.72 12.39 -6.30
C LEU A 122 25.87 12.50 -5.31
N LYS A 123 26.98 11.80 -5.55
CA LYS A 123 28.17 11.85 -4.71
C LYS A 123 28.72 13.27 -4.58
N LYS A 124 28.77 14.02 -5.69
CA LYS A 124 29.14 15.43 -5.70
C LYS A 124 28.17 16.30 -4.88
N THR A 125 26.86 16.07 -5.03
CA THR A 125 25.83 16.80 -4.26
C THR A 125 26.02 16.60 -2.74
N LEU A 126 26.37 15.38 -2.33
CA LEU A 126 26.64 15.04 -0.94
C LEU A 126 27.95 15.66 -0.43
N SER A 127 29.01 15.70 -1.25
CA SER A 127 30.26 16.37 -0.88
C SER A 127 30.12 17.88 -0.71
N ASP A 128 29.14 18.49 -1.40
CA ASP A 128 28.81 19.91 -1.27
C ASP A 128 28.00 20.21 0.02
N GLY A 129 27.74 19.20 0.86
CA GLY A 129 27.12 19.33 2.18
C GLY A 129 25.62 19.05 2.24
N THR A 130 25.00 18.65 1.13
CA THR A 130 23.56 18.35 1.08
C THR A 130 23.33 16.86 1.38
N SER A 131 22.71 16.52 2.52
CA SER A 131 22.45 15.12 2.92
C SER A 131 21.10 14.97 3.62
N GLY A 132 20.01 15.05 2.86
CA GLY A 132 18.63 14.95 3.36
C GLY A 132 17.83 13.79 2.77
N GLU A 133 16.51 13.85 2.98
CA GLU A 133 15.53 12.88 2.45
C GLU A 133 15.62 12.79 0.91
N ALA A 134 15.81 13.93 0.22
CA ALA A 134 15.86 13.99 -1.23
C ALA A 134 17.01 13.18 -1.84
N GLU A 135 18.21 13.26 -1.26
CA GLU A 135 19.40 12.52 -1.68
C GLU A 135 19.26 11.03 -1.38
N ALA A 136 18.69 10.68 -0.22
CA ALA A 136 18.36 9.31 0.12
C ALA A 136 17.37 8.70 -0.87
N ARG A 137 16.29 9.41 -1.21
CA ARG A 137 15.34 8.97 -2.24
C ARG A 137 15.99 8.84 -3.62
N ARG A 138 16.87 9.77 -4.00
CA ARG A 138 17.66 9.69 -5.24
C ARG A 138 18.52 8.44 -5.27
N PHE A 139 19.21 8.12 -4.18
CA PHE A 139 20.01 6.90 -4.09
C PHE A 139 19.14 5.64 -4.17
N GLY A 140 18.00 5.62 -3.47
CA GLY A 140 17.05 4.50 -3.52
C GLY A 140 16.52 4.23 -4.92
N ARG A 141 16.22 5.30 -5.70
CA ARG A 141 15.84 5.18 -7.11
C ARG A 141 16.96 4.62 -7.98
N LEU A 142 18.22 5.04 -7.76
CA LEU A 142 19.38 4.46 -8.46
C LEU A 142 19.54 2.96 -8.17
N LEU A 143 19.21 2.53 -6.94
CA LEU A 143 19.20 1.12 -6.55
C LEU A 143 17.96 0.36 -7.06
N GLY A 144 17.03 1.02 -7.77
CA GLY A 144 15.81 0.40 -8.28
C GLY A 144 14.81 0.02 -7.19
N TYR A 145 14.84 0.67 -6.03
CA TYR A 145 13.90 0.39 -4.95
C TYR A 145 12.53 1.05 -5.19
N PRO A 146 11.41 0.36 -4.92
CA PRO A 146 10.11 0.99 -4.92
C PRO A 146 10.00 2.00 -3.76
N VAL A 147 9.13 3.01 -3.90
CA VAL A 147 8.97 4.08 -2.92
C VAL A 147 8.65 3.55 -1.51
N THR A 148 7.82 2.51 -1.42
CA THR A 148 7.50 1.85 -0.13
C THR A 148 8.72 1.23 0.55
N HIS A 149 9.69 0.72 -0.22
CA HIS A 149 10.93 0.20 0.34
C HIS A 149 11.88 1.33 0.76
N ILE A 150 11.94 2.40 -0.02
CA ILE A 150 12.70 3.61 0.32
C ILE A 150 12.19 4.21 1.63
N ASN A 151 10.88 4.38 1.78
CA ASN A 151 10.25 4.87 3.03
C ASN A 151 10.62 3.98 4.22
N ARG A 152 10.60 2.65 4.06
CA ARG A 152 10.99 1.71 5.13
C ARG A 152 12.45 1.86 5.53
N LEU A 153 13.35 2.04 4.56
CA LEU A 153 14.78 2.27 4.84
C LEU A 153 14.99 3.62 5.54
N LEU A 154 14.30 4.68 5.10
CA LEU A 154 14.32 5.98 5.77
C LEU A 154 13.82 5.85 7.22
N ALA A 155 12.64 5.26 7.44
CA ALA A 155 12.07 5.10 8.78
C ALA A 155 12.95 4.25 9.71
N LYS A 156 13.69 3.30 9.15
CA LYS A 156 14.65 2.49 9.93
C LYS A 156 15.90 3.25 10.35
N ASN A 157 16.35 4.23 9.56
CA ASN A 157 17.66 4.85 9.72
C ASN A 157 17.61 6.37 10.01
N SER A 158 16.42 6.97 10.07
CA SER A 158 16.22 8.37 10.45
C SER A 158 14.89 8.57 11.21
N ASP A 159 14.60 9.81 11.57
CA ASP A 159 13.34 10.20 12.23
C ASP A 159 12.16 10.28 11.26
N PHE A 160 12.38 10.06 9.95
CA PHE A 160 11.34 10.09 8.93
C PHE A 160 10.25 9.05 9.21
N ARG A 161 8.99 9.45 9.14
CA ARG A 161 7.82 8.56 9.19
C ARG A 161 6.78 8.96 8.15
N THR A 162 5.96 7.99 7.79
CA THR A 162 4.73 8.15 7.02
C THR A 162 3.52 7.84 7.89
N LEU A 163 2.31 8.20 7.46
CA LEU A 163 1.08 7.81 8.16
C LEU A 163 1.02 6.28 8.39
N ALA A 164 1.42 5.49 7.39
CA ALA A 164 1.41 4.03 7.47
C ALA A 164 2.29 3.46 8.61
N ASP A 165 3.35 4.16 9.03
CA ASP A 165 4.22 3.72 10.12
C ASP A 165 3.53 3.75 11.50
N PHE A 166 2.45 4.55 11.63
CA PHE A 166 1.61 4.63 12.84
C PHE A 166 0.45 3.64 12.83
N GLY A 167 0.33 2.85 11.76
CA GLY A 167 -0.70 1.84 11.56
C GLY A 167 -2.06 2.44 11.23
N ILE A 168 -2.67 1.96 10.14
CA ILE A 168 -4.01 2.39 9.71
C ILE A 168 -4.97 1.22 9.94
N SER A 169 -6.01 1.45 10.73
CA SER A 169 -7.04 0.47 11.04
C SER A 169 -8.13 0.43 9.97
N ALA A 170 -8.49 1.59 9.40
CA ALA A 170 -9.60 1.71 8.46
C ALA A 170 -9.62 3.05 7.71
N THR A 171 -10.36 3.09 6.60
CA THR A 171 -10.73 4.33 5.91
C THR A 171 -12.18 4.74 6.24
N ASN A 172 -12.46 6.03 6.22
CA ASN A 172 -13.81 6.55 6.42
C ASN A 172 -14.06 7.78 5.53
N LEU A 173 -15.08 7.72 4.68
CA LEU A 173 -15.47 8.82 3.79
C LEU A 173 -16.57 9.67 4.42
N PHE A 174 -16.39 10.99 4.50
CA PHE A 174 -17.40 11.91 5.02
C PHE A 174 -18.20 12.55 3.89
N LEU A 175 -19.51 12.32 3.89
CA LEU A 175 -20.46 12.85 2.92
C LEU A 175 -21.45 13.78 3.64
N TYR A 176 -21.79 14.91 3.02
CA TYR A 176 -22.52 16.01 3.66
C TYR A 176 -23.88 16.20 3.00
N TYR A 177 -24.92 16.27 3.83
CA TYR A 177 -26.31 16.26 3.39
C TYR A 177 -27.11 17.40 4.00
N LYS A 178 -28.02 17.95 3.21
CA LYS A 178 -29.07 18.85 3.69
C LYS A 178 -30.17 18.08 4.43
N ASP A 179 -30.49 16.87 3.96
CA ASP A 179 -31.47 15.95 4.54
C ASP A 179 -30.78 14.66 5.01
N LEU A 180 -30.12 14.74 6.17
CA LEU A 180 -29.43 13.60 6.78
C LEU A 180 -30.35 12.39 7.02
N PRO A 181 -31.61 12.53 7.49
CA PRO A 181 -32.54 11.41 7.60
C PRO A 181 -32.77 10.67 6.27
N ARG A 182 -32.95 11.40 5.16
CA ARG A 182 -33.12 10.79 3.83
C ARG A 182 -31.87 10.06 3.36
N ALA A 183 -30.69 10.63 3.60
CA ALA A 183 -29.41 9.95 3.33
C ALA A 183 -29.28 8.69 4.18
N ARG A 184 -29.54 8.77 5.49
CA ARG A 184 -29.53 7.61 6.40
C ARG A 184 -30.43 6.50 5.89
N ASP A 185 -31.67 6.79 5.51
CA ASP A 185 -32.59 5.78 4.98
C ASP A 185 -32.07 5.15 3.67
N PHE A 186 -31.45 5.93 2.80
CA PHE A 186 -30.81 5.42 1.59
C PHE A 186 -29.65 4.46 1.90
N TYR A 187 -28.69 4.84 2.73
CA TYR A 187 -27.52 3.98 2.99
C TYR A 187 -27.83 2.81 3.94
N HIS A 188 -28.65 3.03 4.98
CA HIS A 188 -28.96 1.99 5.95
C HIS A 188 -30.08 1.04 5.48
N ARG A 189 -31.24 1.58 5.07
CA ARG A 189 -32.41 0.74 4.76
C ARG A 189 -32.39 0.23 3.32
N LEU A 190 -32.08 1.10 2.37
CA LEU A 190 -32.07 0.72 0.95
C LEU A 190 -30.80 -0.04 0.57
N LEU A 191 -29.61 0.43 0.95
CA LEU A 191 -28.36 -0.29 0.68
C LEU A 191 -28.02 -1.36 1.73
N GLY A 192 -28.73 -1.37 2.87
CA GLY A 192 -28.53 -2.39 3.90
C GLY A 192 -27.22 -2.25 4.68
N LEU A 193 -26.59 -1.08 4.74
CA LEU A 193 -25.35 -0.92 5.49
C LEU A 193 -25.59 -0.90 7.00
N GLU A 194 -24.67 -1.48 7.77
CA GLU A 194 -24.73 -1.49 9.24
C GLU A 194 -24.39 -0.09 9.78
N ILE A 195 -25.27 0.50 10.60
CA ILE A 195 -24.92 1.68 11.41
C ILE A 195 -24.07 1.21 12.58
N VAL A 196 -22.85 1.72 12.67
CA VAL A 196 -21.89 1.39 13.76
C VAL A 196 -21.72 2.53 14.76
N SER A 197 -22.18 3.73 14.41
CA SER A 197 -22.21 4.90 15.29
C SER A 197 -23.24 5.92 14.80
N ASP A 198 -23.91 6.60 15.74
CA ASP A 198 -24.93 7.61 15.47
C ASP A 198 -24.84 8.74 16.51
N TYR A 199 -24.43 9.92 16.08
CA TYR A 199 -24.28 11.11 16.93
C TYR A 199 -25.45 12.08 16.78
N GLY A 200 -26.51 11.68 16.06
CA GLY A 200 -27.65 12.53 15.69
C GLY A 200 -27.36 13.50 14.55
N PHE A 201 -26.19 14.15 14.55
CA PHE A 201 -25.74 15.03 13.46
C PHE A 201 -24.80 14.34 12.46
N ALA A 202 -24.34 13.14 12.79
CA ALA A 202 -23.51 12.31 11.93
C ALA A 202 -23.83 10.83 12.18
N VAL A 203 -23.87 10.03 11.12
CA VAL A 203 -24.14 8.58 11.18
C VAL A 203 -23.04 7.87 10.41
N THR A 204 -22.30 6.98 11.09
CA THR A 204 -21.25 6.17 10.46
C THR A 204 -21.78 4.78 10.14
N LEU A 205 -21.66 4.39 8.87
CA LEU A 205 -22.05 3.10 8.35
C LEU A 205 -20.83 2.31 7.87
N ARG A 206 -20.89 1.00 8.06
CA ARG A 206 -19.84 0.07 7.63
C ARG A 206 -20.14 -0.46 6.23
N ILE A 207 -19.18 -0.30 5.33
CA ILE A 207 -19.27 -0.82 3.94
C ILE A 207 -18.66 -2.21 3.87
N SER A 208 -17.42 -2.35 4.35
CA SER A 208 -16.65 -3.59 4.37
C SER A 208 -15.93 -3.77 5.70
N GLN A 209 -15.02 -4.74 5.80
CA GLN A 209 -14.33 -5.07 7.05
C GLN A 209 -13.69 -3.82 7.70
N ASP A 210 -13.04 -2.96 6.92
CA ASP A 210 -12.31 -1.79 7.42
C ASP A 210 -12.48 -0.53 6.54
N ALA A 211 -13.63 -0.42 5.85
CA ALA A 211 -14.02 0.80 5.15
C ALA A 211 -15.41 1.27 5.59
N PHE A 212 -15.52 2.56 5.88
CA PHE A 212 -16.70 3.21 6.42
C PHE A 212 -17.13 4.42 5.57
N VAL A 213 -18.39 4.80 5.73
CA VAL A 213 -18.93 6.08 5.26
C VAL A 213 -19.64 6.76 6.40
N THR A 214 -19.36 8.04 6.61
CA THR A 214 -20.03 8.88 7.60
C THR A 214 -20.87 9.92 6.88
N LEU A 215 -22.18 9.86 7.10
CA LEU A 215 -23.13 10.85 6.62
C LEU A 215 -23.23 11.96 7.66
N VAL A 216 -23.09 13.22 7.25
CA VAL A 216 -23.03 14.38 8.13
C VAL A 216 -24.10 15.39 7.76
N ASP A 217 -24.77 15.97 8.76
CA ASP A 217 -25.62 17.14 8.58
C ASP A 217 -24.76 18.36 8.17
N ALA A 218 -24.96 18.83 6.93
CA ALA A 218 -24.21 19.94 6.35
C ALA A 218 -24.46 21.29 7.06
N ALA A 219 -25.52 21.41 7.88
CA ALA A 219 -25.77 22.60 8.67
C ALA A 219 -24.71 22.82 9.77
N VAL A 220 -24.14 21.72 10.29
CA VAL A 220 -23.12 21.74 11.35
C VAL A 220 -21.77 21.18 10.90
N GLY A 221 -21.73 20.47 9.77
CA GLY A 221 -20.52 19.94 9.16
C GLY A 221 -19.59 21.02 8.58
N ARG A 222 -18.36 20.59 8.25
CA ARG A 222 -17.33 21.48 7.68
C ARG A 222 -17.62 21.87 6.23
N HIS A 223 -18.22 20.96 5.45
CA HIS A 223 -18.62 21.24 4.08
C HIS A 223 -20.09 21.62 3.99
N LYS A 224 -20.42 22.51 3.06
CA LYS A 224 -21.79 22.90 2.73
C LYS A 224 -22.39 21.95 1.69
N ALA A 225 -23.70 21.74 1.74
CA ALA A 225 -24.39 20.81 0.86
C ALA A 225 -24.33 21.23 -0.63
N GLU A 226 -24.14 22.52 -0.88
CA GLU A 226 -24.02 23.13 -2.21
C GLU A 226 -22.61 23.02 -2.80
N GLU A 227 -21.62 22.60 -2.01
CA GLU A 227 -20.28 22.40 -2.53
C GLU A 227 -20.26 21.32 -3.61
N PRO A 228 -19.42 21.46 -4.64
CA PRO A 228 -19.25 20.42 -5.64
C PRO A 228 -18.82 19.11 -4.97
N LYS A 229 -19.60 18.04 -5.20
CA LYS A 229 -19.36 16.70 -4.66
C LYS A 229 -18.27 16.00 -5.47
N THR A 230 -17.05 16.51 -5.40
CA THR A 230 -15.92 16.07 -6.24
C THR A 230 -15.29 14.81 -5.67
N VAL A 231 -16.10 13.74 -5.59
CA VAL A 231 -15.73 12.43 -5.07
C VAL A 231 -16.68 11.39 -5.63
N ALA A 232 -16.18 10.18 -5.86
CA ALA A 232 -17.00 9.00 -6.05
C ALA A 232 -16.54 7.92 -5.08
N ILE A 233 -17.44 7.02 -4.70
CA ILE A 233 -17.08 5.82 -3.94
C ILE A 233 -17.49 4.58 -4.71
N ALA A 234 -16.54 3.70 -4.95
CA ALA A 234 -16.82 2.37 -5.46
C ALA A 234 -17.11 1.42 -4.30
N LEU A 235 -18.25 0.75 -4.36
CA LEU A 235 -18.72 -0.28 -3.47
C LEU A 235 -18.49 -1.63 -4.16
N LEU A 236 -17.53 -2.41 -3.65
CA LEU A 236 -17.07 -3.62 -4.33
C LEU A 236 -17.94 -4.81 -4.00
N THR A 237 -18.53 -5.43 -5.01
CA THR A 237 -19.51 -6.52 -4.89
C THR A 237 -19.35 -7.50 -6.05
N ASP A 238 -19.83 -8.74 -5.89
CA ASP A 238 -19.90 -9.72 -6.98
C ASP A 238 -21.33 -9.82 -7.55
N GLN A 239 -22.27 -9.03 -7.05
CA GLN A 239 -23.71 -9.08 -7.35
C GLN A 239 -24.18 -7.88 -8.18
N LEU A 240 -23.41 -7.48 -9.20
CA LEU A 240 -23.73 -6.30 -10.02
C LEU A 240 -25.10 -6.39 -10.72
N PRO A 241 -25.48 -7.50 -11.39
CA PRO A 241 -26.79 -7.59 -12.04
C PRO A 241 -27.96 -7.44 -11.07
N GLU A 242 -27.84 -8.03 -9.88
CA GLU A 242 -28.84 -7.96 -8.82
C GLU A 242 -28.93 -6.54 -8.27
N TRP A 243 -27.81 -5.90 -7.96
CA TRP A 243 -27.78 -4.52 -7.48
C TRP A 243 -28.37 -3.54 -8.50
N TYR A 244 -28.01 -3.68 -9.76
CA TYR A 244 -28.54 -2.84 -10.83
C TYR A 244 -30.06 -2.95 -10.95
N THR A 245 -30.59 -4.18 -10.97
CA THR A 245 -32.03 -4.46 -11.03
C THR A 245 -32.76 -3.94 -9.78
N TYR A 246 -32.17 -4.17 -8.60
CA TYR A 246 -32.73 -3.75 -7.32
C TYR A 246 -32.87 -2.22 -7.24
N LEU A 247 -31.81 -1.48 -7.57
CA LEU A 247 -31.79 -0.03 -7.52
C LEU A 247 -32.75 0.61 -8.54
N GLN A 248 -32.85 0.05 -9.75
CA GLN A 248 -33.84 0.48 -10.75
C GLN A 248 -35.27 0.28 -10.24
N THR A 249 -35.56 -0.88 -9.63
CA THR A 249 -36.88 -1.17 -9.05
C THR A 249 -37.27 -0.18 -7.94
N HIS A 250 -36.28 0.32 -7.20
CA HIS A 250 -36.45 1.31 -6.15
C HIS A 250 -36.35 2.76 -6.67
N ASN A 251 -36.32 2.97 -7.99
CA ASN A 251 -36.24 4.27 -8.65
C ASN A 251 -35.01 5.11 -8.26
N VAL A 252 -33.89 4.45 -7.95
CA VAL A 252 -32.60 5.14 -7.78
C VAL A 252 -32.09 5.60 -9.14
N GLN A 253 -31.59 6.83 -9.21
CA GLN A 253 -31.04 7.37 -10.44
C GLN A 253 -29.76 6.62 -10.83
N ILE A 254 -29.73 6.07 -12.03
CA ILE A 254 -28.52 5.51 -12.65
C ILE A 254 -27.93 6.57 -13.59
N LYS A 255 -26.68 6.96 -13.34
CA LYS A 255 -25.93 7.92 -14.17
C LYS A 255 -25.17 7.23 -15.30
N TYR A 256 -24.56 6.09 -15.00
CA TYR A 256 -23.86 5.26 -15.98
C TYR A 256 -24.39 3.83 -15.90
N GLU A 257 -24.95 3.35 -17.00
CA GLU A 257 -25.64 2.06 -17.06
C GLU A 257 -24.70 0.85 -16.99
N TYR A 258 -25.21 -0.26 -16.46
CA TYR A 258 -24.49 -1.53 -16.42
C TYR A 258 -24.33 -2.10 -17.84
N LYS A 259 -23.08 -2.12 -18.33
CA LYS A 259 -22.72 -2.60 -19.66
C LYS A 259 -21.48 -3.50 -19.57
N PRO A 260 -21.61 -4.73 -19.05
CA PRO A 260 -20.48 -5.62 -18.84
C PRO A 260 -19.78 -5.91 -20.17
N LYS A 261 -18.45 -5.99 -20.12
CA LYS A 261 -17.62 -6.27 -21.30
C LYS A 261 -16.75 -7.50 -21.09
N THR A 262 -16.46 -8.20 -22.18
CA THR A 262 -15.44 -9.26 -22.18
C THR A 262 -14.05 -8.62 -22.11
N ASN A 263 -13.18 -9.16 -21.25
CA ASN A 263 -11.77 -8.77 -21.12
C ASN A 263 -11.50 -7.31 -20.69
N ASN A 264 -12.37 -6.74 -19.85
CA ASN A 264 -12.07 -5.48 -19.15
C ASN A 264 -11.46 -5.73 -17.76
N ALA A 265 -10.83 -4.69 -17.22
CA ALA A 265 -10.28 -4.71 -15.86
C ALA A 265 -11.36 -4.76 -14.77
N HIS A 266 -12.52 -4.14 -15.02
CA HIS A 266 -13.63 -4.10 -14.07
C HIS A 266 -14.96 -3.94 -14.81
N ASP A 267 -16.02 -4.51 -14.27
CA ASP A 267 -17.40 -4.17 -14.65
C ASP A 267 -18.01 -3.29 -13.56
N GLY A 268 -18.94 -2.43 -13.94
CA GLY A 268 -19.70 -1.66 -12.97
C GLY A 268 -20.79 -0.80 -13.59
N PHE A 269 -21.49 -0.10 -12.72
CA PHE A 269 -22.44 0.95 -13.06
C PHE A 269 -22.42 2.02 -11.97
N VAL A 270 -22.96 3.20 -12.25
CA VAL A 270 -22.93 4.32 -11.30
C VAL A 270 -24.34 4.77 -10.97
N ALA A 271 -24.68 4.65 -9.69
CA ALA A 271 -25.89 5.21 -9.10
C ALA A 271 -25.59 6.60 -8.52
N VAL A 272 -26.64 7.41 -8.38
CA VAL A 272 -26.58 8.72 -7.73
C VAL A 272 -27.36 8.63 -6.44
N ASP A 273 -26.74 9.04 -5.34
CA ASP A 273 -27.38 9.08 -4.05
C ASP A 273 -28.43 10.23 -3.95
N PRO A 274 -29.19 10.34 -2.85
CA PRO A 274 -30.31 11.29 -2.74
C PRO A 274 -29.96 12.76 -2.99
N GLU A 275 -28.67 13.13 -2.84
CA GLU A 275 -28.21 14.51 -3.00
C GLU A 275 -27.03 14.64 -3.98
N GLY A 276 -26.80 13.66 -4.85
CA GLY A 276 -25.87 13.82 -5.97
C GLY A 276 -24.47 13.24 -5.82
N TYR A 277 -24.13 12.54 -4.72
CA TYR A 277 -22.87 11.80 -4.67
C TYR A 277 -22.92 10.60 -5.62
N LEU A 278 -21.78 10.27 -6.24
CA LEU A 278 -21.68 9.15 -7.17
C LEU A 278 -21.24 7.88 -6.42
N LEU A 279 -22.03 6.82 -6.60
CA LEU A 279 -21.78 5.49 -6.06
C LEU A 279 -21.52 4.55 -7.21
N GLU A 280 -20.29 4.07 -7.34
CA GLU A 280 -19.95 3.03 -8.29
C GLU A 280 -20.22 1.67 -7.65
N PHE A 281 -21.00 0.82 -8.31
CA PHE A 281 -21.09 -0.58 -7.95
C PHE A 281 -20.15 -1.31 -8.89
N GLU A 282 -19.12 -1.94 -8.34
CA GLU A 282 -17.98 -2.39 -9.15
C GLU A 282 -17.50 -3.79 -8.77
N THR A 283 -17.08 -4.55 -9.79
CA THR A 283 -16.37 -5.82 -9.65
C THR A 283 -15.07 -5.75 -10.44
N PHE A 284 -13.94 -5.87 -9.76
CA PHE A 284 -12.64 -6.04 -10.43
C PHE A 284 -12.48 -7.46 -10.96
N LYS A 285 -11.85 -7.59 -12.14
CA LYS A 285 -11.60 -8.85 -12.82
C LYS A 285 -10.12 -9.15 -12.92
N GLN A 286 -9.81 -10.42 -13.19
CA GLN A 286 -8.46 -10.80 -13.58
C GLN A 286 -8.07 -10.08 -14.89
N HIS A 287 -7.09 -9.20 -14.79
CA HIS A 287 -6.58 -8.35 -15.87
C HIS A 287 -5.14 -7.92 -15.50
N PRO A 288 -4.26 -7.61 -16.46
CA PRO A 288 -2.89 -7.13 -16.16
C PRO A 288 -2.86 -5.96 -15.16
N GLU A 289 -3.84 -5.06 -15.22
CA GLU A 289 -3.96 -3.92 -14.30
C GLU A 289 -4.23 -4.33 -12.84
N ASN A 290 -4.81 -5.51 -12.60
CA ASN A 290 -5.28 -5.96 -11.29
C ASN A 290 -4.49 -7.13 -10.72
N GLU A 291 -3.32 -7.46 -11.28
CA GLU A 291 -2.52 -8.62 -10.85
C GLU A 291 -2.14 -8.58 -9.37
N ARG A 292 -1.92 -7.38 -8.82
CA ARG A 292 -1.68 -7.16 -7.38
C ARG A 292 -2.96 -7.06 -6.57
N LEU A 293 -4.03 -6.52 -7.14
CA LEU A 293 -5.31 -6.29 -6.46
C LEU A 293 -6.12 -7.59 -6.27
N MET A 294 -6.20 -8.46 -7.29
CA MET A 294 -7.06 -9.65 -7.23
C MET A 294 -6.74 -10.61 -6.07
N PRO A 295 -5.47 -10.93 -5.76
CA PRO A 295 -5.15 -11.75 -4.60
C PRO A 295 -5.56 -11.10 -3.27
N GLN A 296 -5.54 -9.76 -3.19
CA GLN A 296 -5.97 -9.03 -2.01
C GLN A 296 -7.49 -9.12 -1.83
N LEU A 297 -8.28 -8.86 -2.89
CA LEU A 297 -9.74 -8.88 -2.81
C LEU A 297 -10.30 -10.26 -2.44
N ARG A 298 -9.73 -11.34 -2.99
CA ARG A 298 -10.18 -12.72 -2.73
C ARG A 298 -10.05 -13.18 -1.28
N ARG A 299 -9.36 -12.42 -0.41
CA ARG A 299 -9.21 -12.72 1.02
C ARG A 299 -10.46 -12.35 1.83
N PHE A 300 -11.35 -11.52 1.27
CA PHE A 300 -12.46 -10.93 1.99
C PHE A 300 -13.79 -11.32 1.36
N ALA A 301 -14.76 -11.67 2.21
CA ALA A 301 -16.14 -11.90 1.80
C ALA A 301 -16.94 -10.61 1.99
N ALA A 302 -18.00 -10.47 1.20
CA ALA A 302 -18.95 -9.38 1.35
C ALA A 302 -19.63 -9.43 2.74
N LEU A 303 -19.77 -8.27 3.39
CA LEU A 303 -20.49 -8.19 4.67
C LEU A 303 -22.00 -8.42 4.47
N PRO A 304 -22.69 -9.07 5.42
CA PRO A 304 -24.14 -9.23 5.31
C PRO A 304 -24.84 -7.87 5.42
N THR A 305 -25.91 -7.71 4.64
CA THR A 305 -26.77 -6.52 4.70
C THR A 305 -27.69 -6.57 5.93
N GLN A 306 -28.00 -5.40 6.49
CA GLN A 306 -28.87 -5.18 7.64
C GLN A 306 -30.28 -4.72 7.21
N SER A 307 -30.79 -5.26 6.11
CA SER A 307 -32.10 -4.92 5.57
C SER A 307 -32.76 -6.13 4.92
N ASP A 308 -34.00 -6.42 5.33
CA ASP A 308 -34.80 -7.51 4.76
C ASP A 308 -35.18 -7.28 3.30
N SER A 309 -35.10 -6.03 2.82
CA SER A 309 -35.39 -5.72 1.42
C SER A 309 -34.23 -6.06 0.48
N VAL A 310 -33.03 -6.28 1.01
CA VAL A 310 -31.84 -6.61 0.20
C VAL A 310 -31.59 -8.11 0.28
N ALA A 311 -31.46 -8.77 -0.87
CA ALA A 311 -31.26 -10.21 -0.90
C ALA A 311 -29.93 -10.61 -0.23
N ALA A 312 -29.94 -11.78 0.42
CA ALA A 312 -28.74 -12.31 1.08
C ALA A 312 -27.57 -12.44 0.09
N GLY A 313 -26.38 -12.03 0.52
CA GLY A 313 -25.16 -12.10 -0.28
C GLY A 313 -24.89 -10.85 -1.12
N MET A 314 -25.81 -9.88 -1.23
CA MET A 314 -25.58 -8.60 -1.94
C MET A 314 -24.76 -7.60 -1.11
N GLY A 315 -23.84 -8.06 -0.29
CA GLY A 315 -22.98 -7.17 0.50
C GLY A 315 -21.86 -6.52 -0.31
N PHE A 316 -21.00 -5.80 0.40
CA PHE A 316 -19.75 -5.27 -0.14
C PHE A 316 -18.53 -5.84 0.60
N TYR A 317 -17.47 -6.13 -0.15
CA TYR A 317 -16.22 -6.69 0.39
C TYR A 317 -15.07 -5.68 0.41
N GLY A 318 -15.26 -4.49 -0.14
CA GLY A 318 -14.29 -3.41 -0.11
C GLY A 318 -14.88 -2.10 -0.62
N ALA A 319 -14.11 -1.02 -0.46
CA ALA A 319 -14.49 0.28 -1.00
C ALA A 319 -13.28 1.06 -1.52
N VAL A 320 -13.44 1.71 -2.68
CA VAL A 320 -12.45 2.65 -3.23
C VAL A 320 -13.01 4.06 -3.17
N THR A 321 -12.32 4.97 -2.50
CA THR A 321 -12.66 6.40 -2.53
C THR A 321 -11.89 7.08 -3.65
N TRP A 322 -12.59 7.53 -4.70
CA TRP A 322 -12.00 8.19 -5.86
C TRP A 322 -11.90 9.70 -5.67
N LEU A 323 -10.67 10.22 -5.75
CA LEU A 323 -10.31 11.61 -5.58
C LEU A 323 -9.73 12.17 -6.88
N TYR A 324 -10.16 13.38 -7.26
CA TYR A 324 -9.85 14.00 -8.56
C TYR A 324 -8.83 15.14 -8.42
N TYR A 325 -7.77 15.08 -9.23
CA TYR A 325 -6.62 16.00 -9.17
C TYR A 325 -6.29 16.64 -10.53
N GLN A 326 -5.84 17.89 -10.48
CA GLN A 326 -5.20 18.57 -11.63
C GLN A 326 -3.75 18.12 -11.81
N ASP A 327 -3.04 17.93 -10.69
CA ASP A 327 -1.65 17.47 -10.67
C ASP A 327 -1.59 16.06 -10.07
N MET A 328 -1.66 15.07 -10.96
CA MET A 328 -1.56 13.66 -10.59
C MET A 328 -0.19 13.29 -10.02
N GLN A 329 0.89 13.98 -10.44
CA GLN A 329 2.23 13.67 -9.97
C GLN A 329 2.42 14.14 -8.52
N ALA A 330 1.97 15.36 -8.20
CA ALA A 330 1.99 15.87 -6.83
C ALA A 330 1.16 15.00 -5.89
N ALA A 331 -0.04 14.57 -6.32
CA ALA A 331 -0.87 13.67 -5.54
C ALA A 331 -0.20 12.31 -5.32
N GLN A 332 0.35 11.70 -6.38
CA GLN A 332 1.07 10.42 -6.27
C GLN A 332 2.23 10.50 -5.28
N LEU A 333 3.10 11.52 -5.41
CA LEU A 333 4.23 11.70 -4.49
C LEU A 333 3.75 11.88 -3.05
N PHE A 334 2.68 12.64 -2.82
CA PHE A 334 2.14 12.81 -1.48
C PHE A 334 1.63 11.51 -0.85
N TYR A 335 0.79 10.76 -1.56
CA TYR A 335 0.22 9.52 -1.02
C TYR A 335 1.26 8.40 -0.87
N GLU A 336 2.26 8.33 -1.75
CA GLU A 336 3.34 7.34 -1.63
C GLU A 336 4.41 7.75 -0.60
N GLU A 337 4.87 9.00 -0.62
CA GLU A 337 6.04 9.42 0.18
C GLU A 337 5.69 9.98 1.55
N LYS A 338 4.50 10.58 1.73
CA LYS A 338 4.10 11.20 3.01
C LYS A 338 3.06 10.38 3.74
N MET A 339 2.07 9.83 3.03
CA MET A 339 1.09 8.93 3.64
C MET A 339 1.58 7.47 3.69
N GLY A 340 2.49 7.08 2.78
CA GLY A 340 3.11 5.75 2.79
C GLY A 340 2.27 4.65 2.15
N PHE A 341 1.30 5.00 1.31
CA PHE A 341 0.38 4.03 0.72
C PHE A 341 1.01 3.24 -0.42
N GLU A 342 0.55 2.01 -0.61
CA GLU A 342 1.07 1.10 -1.63
C GLU A 342 0.22 1.15 -2.90
N LEU A 343 0.82 1.54 -4.03
CA LEU A 343 0.20 1.49 -5.34
C LEU A 343 -0.02 0.04 -5.79
N ILE A 344 -1.28 -0.34 -5.99
CA ILE A 344 -1.68 -1.71 -6.36
C ILE A 344 -2.34 -1.80 -7.75
N VAL A 345 -2.85 -0.69 -8.30
CA VAL A 345 -3.36 -0.60 -9.67
C VAL A 345 -2.88 0.71 -10.28
N ASP A 346 -2.36 0.67 -11.51
CA ASP A 346 -1.92 1.85 -12.25
C ASP A 346 -2.41 1.80 -13.71
N GLN A 347 -3.31 2.72 -14.05
CA GLN A 347 -3.85 2.91 -15.40
C GLN A 347 -3.27 4.17 -16.08
N GLY A 348 -2.26 4.79 -15.47
CA GLY A 348 -1.69 6.08 -15.87
C GLY A 348 -2.54 7.27 -15.39
N TRP A 349 -3.82 7.32 -15.78
CA TRP A 349 -4.74 8.41 -15.43
C TRP A 349 -5.61 8.14 -14.19
N ALA A 350 -5.64 6.88 -13.74
CA ALA A 350 -6.29 6.46 -12.51
C ALA A 350 -5.34 5.49 -11.79
N LYS A 351 -5.23 5.63 -10.47
CA LYS A 351 -4.29 4.89 -9.63
C LYS A 351 -4.98 4.48 -8.34
N VAL A 352 -4.85 3.22 -7.91
CA VAL A 352 -5.46 2.73 -6.66
C VAL A 352 -4.36 2.38 -5.67
N TYR A 353 -4.50 2.92 -4.47
CA TYR A 353 -3.62 2.68 -3.34
C TYR A 353 -4.32 1.87 -2.26
N ARG A 354 -3.63 0.88 -1.73
CA ARG A 354 -4.06 0.16 -0.53
C ARG A 354 -3.79 1.01 0.72
N VAL A 355 -4.83 1.24 1.51
CA VAL A 355 -4.75 1.99 2.76
C VAL A 355 -4.99 1.10 3.97
N SER A 356 -6.05 0.28 3.90
CA SER A 356 -6.34 -0.81 4.83
C SER A 356 -6.53 -2.11 4.04
N GLU A 357 -7.02 -3.19 4.66
CA GLU A 357 -7.16 -4.48 3.95
C GLU A 357 -8.31 -4.46 2.93
N THR A 358 -9.38 -3.72 3.20
CA THR A 358 -10.57 -3.58 2.32
C THR A 358 -10.90 -2.14 1.93
N GLY A 359 -10.18 -1.15 2.47
CA GLY A 359 -10.30 0.27 2.16
C GLY A 359 -9.17 0.77 1.26
N TYR A 360 -9.55 1.43 0.17
CA TYR A 360 -8.63 1.93 -0.86
C TYR A 360 -8.88 3.40 -1.15
N VAL A 361 -7.82 4.10 -1.57
CA VAL A 361 -7.90 5.46 -2.11
C VAL A 361 -7.48 5.42 -3.57
N GLY A 362 -8.33 5.96 -4.43
CA GLY A 362 -8.09 6.09 -5.86
C GLY A 362 -7.79 7.54 -6.23
N LEU A 363 -6.73 7.78 -7.00
CA LEU A 363 -6.41 9.10 -7.56
C LEU A 363 -6.76 9.10 -9.03
N VAL A 364 -7.45 10.15 -9.49
CA VAL A 364 -7.94 10.26 -10.87
C VAL A 364 -7.57 11.60 -11.47
N ASP A 365 -7.08 11.59 -12.71
CA ASP A 365 -6.91 12.79 -13.53
C ASP A 365 -8.29 13.39 -13.84
N GLU A 366 -8.52 14.61 -13.35
CA GLU A 366 -9.79 15.34 -13.48
C GLU A 366 -10.23 15.56 -14.94
N ARG A 367 -9.32 15.47 -15.91
CA ARG A 367 -9.63 15.60 -17.33
C ARG A 367 -10.27 14.36 -17.93
N ARG A 368 -10.20 13.22 -17.23
CA ARG A 368 -10.67 11.91 -17.70
C ARG A 368 -11.72 11.28 -16.77
N GLY A 369 -11.68 11.61 -15.49
CA GLY A 369 -12.62 11.13 -14.49
C GLY A 369 -14.05 11.67 -14.62
N MET A 370 -14.94 11.18 -13.75
CA MET A 370 -16.35 11.61 -13.70
C MET A 370 -16.57 13.01 -13.12
N HIS A 371 -15.56 13.54 -12.41
CA HIS A 371 -15.57 14.88 -11.86
C HIS A 371 -14.37 15.69 -12.35
N ARG A 372 -14.61 16.99 -12.54
CA ARG A 372 -13.56 17.99 -12.69
C ARG A 372 -13.07 18.43 -11.33
N TYR A 373 -11.86 18.95 -11.28
CA TYR A 373 -11.29 19.55 -10.10
C TYR A 373 -12.09 20.79 -9.67
N THR A 374 -12.23 20.92 -8.36
CA THR A 374 -12.76 22.09 -7.66
C THR A 374 -11.94 22.30 -6.40
N GLU A 375 -11.81 23.53 -5.92
CA GLU A 375 -11.14 23.79 -4.64
C GLU A 375 -11.97 23.24 -3.47
N LEU A 376 -13.28 23.53 -3.47
CA LEU A 376 -14.24 22.94 -2.54
C LEU A 376 -14.62 21.54 -2.99
N LYS A 377 -14.55 20.57 -2.09
CA LYS A 377 -14.69 19.14 -2.42
C LYS A 377 -16.04 18.55 -2.05
N GLY A 378 -16.81 19.21 -1.18
CA GLY A 378 -18.03 18.66 -0.64
C GLY A 378 -17.83 17.32 0.08
N THR A 379 -16.61 17.01 0.56
CA THR A 379 -16.28 15.74 1.22
C THR A 379 -14.98 15.86 2.00
N SER A 380 -14.80 14.97 2.97
CA SER A 380 -13.53 14.78 3.68
C SER A 380 -13.19 13.29 3.74
N ILE A 381 -11.90 12.96 3.76
CA ILE A 381 -11.42 11.59 3.84
C ILE A 381 -10.77 11.42 5.20
N SER A 382 -11.07 10.32 5.87
CA SER A 382 -10.51 10.04 7.18
C SER A 382 -9.78 8.71 7.21
N PHE A 383 -8.72 8.70 8.02
CA PHE A 383 -7.94 7.52 8.34
C PHE A 383 -8.01 7.29 9.85
N ILE A 384 -8.43 6.10 10.23
CA ILE A 384 -8.45 5.65 11.63
C ILE A 384 -7.08 5.08 11.92
N VAL A 385 -6.32 5.75 12.80
CA VAL A 385 -4.90 5.46 13.05
C VAL A 385 -4.76 4.74 14.39
N LYS A 386 -3.95 3.67 14.43
CA LYS A 386 -3.72 2.88 15.65
C LYS A 386 -2.94 3.68 16.69
N ASP A 387 -1.82 4.28 16.27
CA ASP A 387 -1.05 5.21 17.09
C ASP A 387 -1.38 6.65 16.69
N TRP A 388 -2.60 7.08 17.02
CA TRP A 388 -3.08 8.43 16.67
C TRP A 388 -2.24 9.54 17.33
N GLU A 389 -1.87 9.39 18.60
CA GLU A 389 -1.05 10.37 19.32
C GLU A 389 0.36 10.46 18.71
N GLY A 390 0.96 9.33 18.32
CA GLY A 390 2.23 9.30 17.60
C GLY A 390 2.15 10.01 16.25
N TRP A 391 1.11 9.75 15.46
CA TRP A 391 0.91 10.42 14.18
C TRP A 391 0.70 11.93 14.36
N HIS A 392 -0.15 12.34 15.31
CA HIS A 392 -0.39 13.74 15.61
C HIS A 392 0.91 14.46 16.03
N GLY A 393 1.68 13.87 16.95
CA GLY A 393 2.97 14.43 17.36
C GLY A 393 3.97 14.53 16.22
N TYR A 394 4.06 13.51 15.36
CA TYR A 394 4.90 13.55 14.17
C TYR A 394 4.46 14.63 13.18
N ALA A 395 3.15 14.77 12.95
CA ALA A 395 2.60 15.77 12.05
C ALA A 395 2.89 17.20 12.52
N GLN A 396 2.79 17.46 13.83
CA GLN A 396 3.13 18.76 14.42
C GLN A 396 4.62 19.09 14.29
N ALA A 397 5.50 18.12 14.52
CA ALA A 397 6.94 18.33 14.51
C ALA A 397 7.54 18.40 13.09
N ASN A 398 7.02 17.62 12.14
CA ASN A 398 7.64 17.41 10.83
C ASN A 398 6.81 17.95 9.65
N GLN A 399 5.57 18.39 9.89
CA GLN A 399 4.68 18.99 8.89
C GLN A 399 4.63 18.21 7.55
N PRO A 400 4.35 16.89 7.56
CA PRO A 400 4.27 16.09 6.34
C PRO A 400 3.10 16.50 5.42
N LEU A 401 2.16 17.28 5.96
CA LEU A 401 1.03 17.90 5.29
C LEU A 401 0.67 19.23 5.99
N PRO A 402 0.03 20.19 5.29
CA PRO A 402 -0.54 21.37 5.92
C PRO A 402 -1.61 20.99 6.94
N ILE A 403 -1.48 21.45 8.19
CA ILE A 403 -2.52 21.33 9.21
C ILE A 403 -3.46 22.53 9.08
N ILE A 404 -4.74 22.25 8.81
CA ILE A 404 -5.77 23.29 8.66
C ILE A 404 -6.63 23.43 9.93
N LYS A 405 -6.64 22.41 10.78
CA LYS A 405 -7.28 22.45 12.09
C LYS A 405 -6.48 21.62 13.09
N GLU A 406 -5.97 22.31 14.11
CA GLU A 406 -5.32 21.70 15.27
C GLU A 406 -6.25 20.75 16.04
N ARG A 407 -5.66 19.94 16.92
CA ARG A 407 -6.39 19.00 17.80
C ARG A 407 -7.63 19.64 18.42
N TYR A 408 -8.75 18.94 18.32
CA TYR A 408 -10.00 19.30 18.96
C TYR A 408 -10.75 18.06 19.41
N THR A 409 -11.54 18.22 20.46
CA THR A 409 -12.46 17.20 20.95
C THR A 409 -13.82 17.38 20.29
N GLY A 410 -14.37 16.28 19.78
CA GLY A 410 -15.73 16.20 19.24
C GLY A 410 -16.78 16.45 20.31
N LYS A 411 -18.00 16.75 19.86
CA LYS A 411 -19.15 17.00 20.74
C LYS A 411 -19.34 15.84 21.73
N ASP A 412 -19.58 16.18 22.99
CA ASP A 412 -19.78 15.25 24.12
C ASP A 412 -18.59 14.30 24.37
N GLY A 413 -17.38 14.64 23.90
CA GLY A 413 -16.19 13.82 24.15
C GLY A 413 -16.16 12.51 23.36
N ARG A 414 -16.84 12.42 22.21
CA ARG A 414 -16.94 11.18 21.42
C ARG A 414 -15.68 10.84 20.64
N TYR A 415 -14.87 11.81 20.29
CA TYR A 415 -13.64 11.59 19.52
C TYR A 415 -12.68 12.75 19.73
N GLU A 416 -11.42 12.52 19.41
CA GLU A 416 -10.43 13.56 19.17
C GLU A 416 -9.99 13.54 17.72
N ALA A 417 -9.69 14.71 17.19
CA ALA A 417 -9.35 14.84 15.78
C ALA A 417 -8.44 16.01 15.52
N PHE A 418 -7.68 15.91 14.44
CA PHE A 418 -7.06 17.05 13.76
C PHE A 418 -7.27 16.88 12.26
N VAL A 419 -7.12 17.97 11.51
CA VAL A 419 -7.39 17.98 10.07
C VAL A 419 -6.21 18.58 9.33
N GLY A 420 -5.74 17.85 8.33
CA GLY A 420 -4.79 18.34 7.34
C GLY A 420 -5.41 18.43 5.96
N GLU A 421 -4.59 18.84 4.99
CA GLU A 421 -5.00 18.99 3.60
C GLU A 421 -4.02 18.27 2.67
N ASP A 422 -4.52 17.64 1.62
CA ASP A 422 -3.68 17.05 0.57
C ASP A 422 -3.38 18.06 -0.57
N PRO A 423 -2.51 17.72 -1.54
CA PRO A 423 -2.19 18.62 -2.66
C PRO A 423 -3.41 18.99 -3.52
N GLY A 424 -4.46 18.18 -3.49
CA GLY A 424 -5.70 18.38 -4.21
C GLY A 424 -6.71 19.26 -3.48
N LYS A 425 -6.43 19.73 -2.26
CA LYS A 425 -7.38 20.46 -1.38
C LYS A 425 -8.45 19.57 -0.73
N TYR A 426 -8.26 18.26 -0.68
CA TYR A 426 -9.10 17.40 0.14
C TYR A 426 -8.70 17.53 1.60
N PHE A 427 -9.71 17.63 2.47
CA PHE A 427 -9.48 17.55 3.91
C PHE A 427 -9.24 16.10 4.31
N LEU A 428 -8.11 15.88 4.98
CA LEU A 428 -7.72 14.61 5.57
C LEU A 428 -7.94 14.69 7.08
N GLU A 429 -8.90 13.91 7.58
CA GLU A 429 -9.24 13.85 9.00
C GLU A 429 -8.61 12.65 9.68
N PHE A 430 -7.90 12.90 10.78
CA PHE A 430 -7.34 11.84 11.60
C PHE A 430 -8.13 11.80 12.89
N ASN A 431 -8.90 10.74 13.07
CA ASN A 431 -9.84 10.62 14.18
C ASN A 431 -9.41 9.49 15.12
N GLN A 432 -9.40 9.79 16.42
CA GLN A 432 -9.37 8.82 17.50
C GLN A 432 -10.75 8.78 18.15
N PHE A 433 -11.45 7.65 18.03
CA PHE A 433 -12.75 7.48 18.66
C PHE A 433 -12.57 7.11 20.13
N LEU A 434 -13.29 7.80 21.03
CA LEU A 434 -13.17 7.59 22.47
C LEU A 434 -14.25 6.64 22.97
N GLU A 435 -14.02 6.03 24.14
CA GLU A 435 -15.03 5.21 24.80
C GLU A 435 -16.30 6.04 25.08
N HIS A 436 -17.38 5.67 24.42
CA HIS A 436 -18.66 6.35 24.50
C HIS A 436 -19.78 5.37 24.10
N PRO A 437 -21.00 5.44 24.67
CA PRO A 437 -22.12 4.57 24.27
C PRO A 437 -22.36 4.55 22.75
N ASP A 438 -22.36 5.72 22.11
CA ASP A 438 -22.54 5.87 20.66
C ASP A 438 -21.40 5.23 19.83
N ASN A 439 -20.22 5.01 20.42
CA ASN A 439 -19.05 4.43 19.75
C ASN A 439 -18.87 2.93 20.01
N LYS A 440 -19.64 2.34 20.92
CA LYS A 440 -19.41 0.97 21.36
C LYS A 440 -19.29 -0.01 20.18
N ARG A 441 -20.22 0.07 19.23
CA ARG A 441 -20.23 -0.81 18.07
C ARG A 441 -19.06 -0.50 17.10
N LEU A 442 -18.74 0.78 16.90
CA LEU A 442 -17.60 1.21 16.10
C LEU A 442 -16.26 0.66 16.66
N LEU A 443 -16.02 0.81 17.96
CA LEU A 443 -14.81 0.31 18.61
C LEU A 443 -14.72 -1.23 18.55
N GLU A 444 -15.84 -1.92 18.79
CA GLU A 444 -15.91 -3.38 18.64
C GLU A 444 -15.49 -3.85 17.25
N VAL A 445 -15.96 -3.18 16.18
CA VAL A 445 -15.62 -3.59 14.80
C VAL A 445 -14.21 -3.19 14.39
N LEU A 446 -13.62 -2.17 15.03
CA LEU A 446 -12.21 -1.79 14.88
C LEU A 446 -11.27 -2.71 15.67
N GLY A 447 -11.82 -3.59 16.54
CA GLY A 447 -11.03 -4.48 17.38
C GLY A 447 -10.42 -3.80 18.61
N GLU A 448 -10.93 -2.62 18.96
CA GLU A 448 -10.58 -1.88 20.16
C GLU A 448 -11.52 -2.32 21.30
N LYS A 449 -10.95 -2.68 22.46
CA LYS A 449 -11.69 -3.20 23.61
C LYS A 449 -11.96 -2.13 24.65
#